data_AF-A0A434TBT2-F1
#
_entry.id   AF-A0A434TBT2-F1
#
_cell.length_a   1.000
_cell.length_b   1.000
_cell.length_c   1.000
_cell.angle_alpha   90.00
_cell.angle_beta   90.00
_cell.angle_gamma   90.00
#
_symmetry.space_group_name_H-M   'P 1'
#
loop_
_entity.id
_entity.type
_entity.pdbx_description
1 polymer ?
#
loop_
_entity_poly.entity_id
_entity_poly.type
_entity_poly.pdbx_seq_one_letter_code
_entity_poly.pdbx_strand_id
1 'polypeptide(L)'
;PTGYYIAGGALAVAFSFLTLALLPPAALDRFWRRRLSLFTVSDHPRTVLSLLSLAGFVLLIATGLFGSRDPLSNPLPLVIWTLLWAGFTLLQGALGDLWSWLNPWYGPWRVASRVFSLRTDEADPSRLPKWLGYWPAFVLFFGFAWFELIDPAPDDPSRLAFAAGIYWLLSFAAICVFGYEDWSRRGEFLTVFFSMVVRFAPLQREKGRLHLGWPGAKLLSASSLPASGTAFLLLALSSVSFDGLSKTFFWL
;
A
#
# COMPACT_ATOMS: atom_id res chain seq x y z
N PRO A 1 0.78 29.68 -22.87
CA PRO A 1 2.07 29.44 -22.18
C PRO A 1 2.36 27.93 -21.94
N THR A 2 2.23 27.11 -22.98
CA THR A 2 2.48 25.64 -22.95
C THR A 2 3.76 25.24 -23.71
N GLY A 3 4.42 26.17 -24.40
CA GLY A 3 5.59 25.88 -25.25
C GLY A 3 6.76 25.22 -24.51
N TYR A 4 7.05 25.64 -23.27
CA TYR A 4 8.09 25.02 -22.45
C TYR A 4 7.75 23.57 -22.04
N TYR A 5 6.48 23.28 -21.77
CA TYR A 5 6.01 21.93 -21.46
C TYR A 5 6.11 21.02 -22.69
N ILE A 6 5.73 21.53 -23.86
CA ILE A 6 5.82 20.78 -25.12
C ILE A 6 7.29 20.51 -25.49
N ALA A 7 8.16 21.52 -25.39
CA ALA A 7 9.59 21.37 -25.66
C ALA A 7 10.25 20.40 -24.67
N GLY A 8 9.95 20.52 -23.38
CA GLY A 8 10.43 19.61 -22.34
C GLY A 8 9.98 18.17 -22.59
N GLY A 9 8.71 17.95 -22.92
CA GLY A 9 8.16 16.65 -23.28
C GLY A 9 8.82 16.04 -24.52
N ALA A 10 8.96 16.84 -25.59
CA ALA A 10 9.64 16.40 -26.81
C ALA A 10 11.11 16.02 -26.56
N LEU A 11 11.83 16.80 -25.76
CA LEU A 11 13.21 16.49 -25.37
C LEU A 11 13.30 15.22 -24.53
N ALA A 12 12.39 15.00 -23.58
CA ALA A 12 12.36 13.78 -22.77
C ALA A 12 12.12 12.53 -23.63
N VAL A 13 11.20 12.61 -24.60
CA VAL A 13 10.94 11.52 -25.56
C VAL A 13 12.16 11.27 -26.44
N ALA A 14 12.73 12.32 -27.05
CA ALA A 14 13.92 12.20 -27.89
C ALA A 14 15.10 11.58 -27.12
N PHE A 15 15.32 12.03 -25.88
CA PHE A 15 16.36 11.47 -25.01
C PHE A 15 16.11 10.00 -24.69
N SER A 16 14.87 9.58 -24.43
CA SER A 16 14.49 8.19 -24.15
C SER A 16 14.77 7.27 -25.35
N PHE A 17 14.40 7.71 -26.56
CA PHE A 17 14.72 6.97 -27.79
C PHE A 17 16.22 6.91 -28.06
N LEU A 18 16.94 8.03 -27.86
CA LEU A 18 18.40 8.06 -28.03
C LEU A 18 19.11 7.14 -27.04
N THR A 19 18.68 7.10 -25.77
CA THR A 19 19.26 6.18 -24.79
C THR A 19 19.01 4.73 -25.17
N LEU A 20 17.81 4.37 -25.63
CA LEU A 20 17.50 3.02 -26.08
C LEU A 20 18.22 2.63 -27.38
N ALA A 21 18.42 3.57 -28.30
CA ALA A 21 19.07 3.32 -29.59
C ALA A 21 20.59 3.24 -29.49
N LEU A 22 21.21 4.05 -28.62
CA LEU A 22 22.67 4.20 -28.56
C LEU A 22 23.32 3.37 -27.45
N LEU A 23 22.61 3.05 -26.37
CA LEU A 23 23.20 2.33 -25.24
C LEU A 23 22.88 0.83 -25.31
N PRO A 24 23.88 -0.04 -25.11
CA PRO A 24 23.64 -1.47 -25.08
C PRO A 24 22.76 -1.83 -23.86
N PRO A 25 21.74 -2.71 -24.03
CA PRO A 25 20.83 -3.10 -22.95
C PRO A 25 21.55 -3.59 -21.69
N ALA A 26 22.66 -4.31 -21.86
CA ALA A 26 23.47 -4.81 -20.74
C ALA A 26 24.14 -3.71 -19.89
N ALA A 27 24.46 -2.55 -20.49
CA ALA A 27 25.01 -1.41 -19.77
C ALA A 27 23.92 -0.67 -18.98
N LEU A 28 22.74 -0.50 -19.59
CA LEU A 28 21.57 0.06 -18.92
C LEU A 28 21.15 -0.80 -17.73
N ASP A 29 21.06 -2.12 -17.91
CA ASP A 29 20.77 -3.08 -16.85
C ASP A 29 21.79 -2.99 -15.70
N ARG A 30 23.09 -2.95 -16.01
CA ARG A 30 24.14 -2.87 -14.99
C ARG A 30 24.07 -1.57 -14.20
N PHE A 31 23.75 -0.47 -14.87
CA PHE A 31 23.59 0.84 -14.24
C PHE A 31 22.36 0.86 -13.32
N TRP A 32 21.23 0.38 -13.80
CA TRP A 32 19.96 0.31 -13.06
C TRP A 32 20.00 -0.66 -11.87
N ARG A 33 20.80 -1.73 -11.95
CA ARG A 33 21.02 -2.68 -10.84
C ARG A 33 21.99 -2.17 -9.77
N ARG A 34 22.65 -1.02 -9.96
CA ARG A 34 23.55 -0.47 -8.92
C ARG A 34 22.76 -0.12 -7.67
N ARG A 35 23.25 -0.59 -6.53
CA ARG A 35 22.69 -0.30 -5.21
C ARG A 35 23.80 0.12 -4.25
N LEU A 36 23.56 1.19 -3.51
CA LEU A 36 24.40 1.62 -2.41
C LEU A 36 23.85 1.02 -1.13
N SER A 37 24.70 0.32 -0.40
CA SER A 37 24.30 -0.23 0.89
C SER A 37 24.48 0.81 1.97
N LEU A 38 23.39 1.14 2.67
CA LEU A 38 23.39 2.07 3.78
C LEU A 38 23.56 1.27 5.09
N PHE A 39 22.81 1.63 6.12
CA PHE A 39 22.86 1.07 7.46
C PHE A 39 21.89 -0.10 7.66
N THR A 40 22.09 -0.83 8.75
CA THR A 40 21.16 -1.86 9.23
C THR A 40 20.06 -1.22 10.06
N VAL A 41 18.83 -1.66 9.84
CA VAL A 41 17.64 -1.19 10.53
C VAL A 41 17.07 -2.34 11.31
N SER A 42 17.08 -2.22 12.64
CA SER A 42 16.52 -3.23 13.54
C SER A 42 14.99 -3.24 13.48
N ASP A 43 14.39 -4.43 13.53
CA ASP A 43 12.94 -4.62 13.64
C ASP A 43 12.42 -4.55 15.09
N HIS A 44 13.28 -4.26 16.07
CA HIS A 44 12.89 -4.21 17.48
C HIS A 44 11.72 -3.26 17.80
N PRO A 45 11.62 -2.03 17.26
CA PRO A 45 10.52 -1.14 17.60
C PRO A 45 9.21 -1.48 16.86
N ARG A 46 9.20 -2.45 15.93
CA ARG A 46 8.05 -2.74 15.06
C ARG A 46 6.76 -3.02 15.82
N THR A 47 6.83 -3.77 16.92
CA THR A 47 5.65 -4.07 17.75
C THR A 47 5.13 -2.83 18.44
N VAL A 48 6.01 -2.00 18.99
CA VAL A 48 5.62 -0.76 19.68
C VAL A 48 4.98 0.21 18.69
N LEU A 49 5.61 0.42 17.52
CA LEU A 49 5.08 1.27 16.46
C LEU A 49 3.71 0.79 15.97
N SER A 50 3.54 -0.51 15.74
CA SER A 50 2.26 -1.09 15.33
C SER A 50 1.18 -0.94 16.40
N LEU A 51 1.51 -1.07 17.69
CA LEU A 51 0.57 -0.81 18.79
C LEU A 51 0.19 0.67 18.90
N LEU A 52 1.15 1.58 18.70
CA LEU A 52 0.87 3.02 18.63
C LEU A 52 -0.04 3.36 17.44
N SER A 53 0.19 2.74 16.29
CA SER A 53 -0.69 2.86 15.12
C SER A 53 -2.09 2.33 15.39
N LEU A 54 -2.23 1.20 16.11
CA LEU A 54 -3.54 0.74 16.56
C LEU A 54 -4.20 1.77 17.50
N ALA A 55 -3.46 2.27 18.50
CA ALA A 55 -4.00 3.24 19.45
C ALA A 55 -4.48 4.52 18.74
N GLY A 56 -3.69 5.02 17.79
CA GLY A 56 -4.07 6.13 16.92
C GLY A 56 -5.31 5.81 16.08
N PHE A 57 -5.37 4.62 15.48
CA PHE A 57 -6.54 4.16 14.72
C PHE A 57 -7.81 4.11 15.58
N VAL A 58 -7.74 3.52 16.78
CA VAL A 58 -8.87 3.47 17.73
C VAL A 58 -9.34 4.87 18.12
N LEU A 59 -8.39 5.80 18.35
CA LEU A 59 -8.73 7.19 18.62
C LEU A 59 -9.46 7.84 17.44
N LEU A 60 -9.02 7.59 16.20
CA LEU A 60 -9.68 8.10 15.00
C LEU A 60 -11.10 7.54 14.83
N ILE A 61 -11.30 6.25 15.09
CA ILE A 61 -12.64 5.64 15.12
C ILE A 61 -13.51 6.32 16.18
N ALA A 62 -12.96 6.55 17.38
CA ALA A 62 -13.68 7.25 18.44
C ALA A 62 -14.05 8.69 18.02
N THR A 63 -13.14 9.43 17.36
CA THR A 63 -13.47 10.76 16.84
C THR A 63 -14.51 10.71 15.73
N GLY A 64 -14.52 9.69 14.87
CA GLY A 64 -15.54 9.54 13.83
C GLY A 64 -16.93 9.23 14.38
N LEU A 65 -17.01 8.43 15.46
CA LEU A 65 -18.27 8.04 16.08
C LEU A 65 -18.84 9.09 17.04
N PHE A 66 -17.99 9.74 17.83
CA PHE A 66 -18.39 10.65 18.91
C PHE A 66 -18.04 12.12 18.65
N GLY A 67 -17.21 12.41 17.66
CA GLY A 67 -16.77 13.77 17.33
C GLY A 67 -17.70 14.51 16.37
N SER A 68 -17.18 15.59 15.79
CA SER A 68 -17.93 16.41 14.83
C SER A 68 -18.29 15.60 13.58
N ARG A 69 -19.50 15.81 13.06
CA ARG A 69 -19.90 15.23 11.76
C ARG A 69 -19.39 16.03 10.56
N ASP A 70 -18.86 17.22 10.80
CA ASP A 70 -18.20 18.01 9.76
C ASP A 70 -16.86 17.37 9.38
N PRO A 71 -16.67 16.90 8.13
CA PRO A 71 -15.43 16.25 7.69
C PRO A 71 -14.19 17.15 7.78
N LEU A 72 -14.36 18.47 7.72
CA LEU A 72 -13.24 19.41 7.82
C LEU A 72 -12.74 19.57 9.27
N SER A 73 -13.63 19.35 10.24
CA SER A 73 -13.32 19.43 11.67
C SER A 73 -12.93 18.07 12.25
N ASN A 74 -13.39 16.97 11.64
CA ASN A 74 -13.10 15.62 12.11
C ASN A 74 -11.76 15.10 11.54
N PRO A 75 -10.83 14.59 12.38
CA PRO A 75 -9.56 14.11 11.87
C PRO A 75 -9.65 12.79 11.08
N LEU A 76 -10.72 12.00 11.24
CA LEU A 76 -10.81 10.67 10.60
C LEU A 76 -10.80 10.74 9.06
N PRO A 77 -11.71 11.48 8.39
CA PRO A 77 -11.69 11.56 6.92
C PRO A 77 -10.37 12.11 6.38
N LEU A 78 -9.84 13.17 7.00
CA LEU A 78 -8.55 13.75 6.63
C LEU A 78 -7.42 12.72 6.71
N VAL A 79 -7.35 11.94 7.79
CA VAL A 79 -6.28 10.95 7.96
C VAL A 79 -6.43 9.80 6.97
N ILE A 80 -7.63 9.27 6.76
CA ILE A 80 -7.86 8.14 5.85
C ILE A 80 -7.59 8.57 4.39
N TRP A 81 -8.24 9.64 3.93
CA TRP A 81 -8.22 10.01 2.52
C TRP A 81 -6.95 10.78 2.14
N THR A 82 -6.59 11.79 2.93
CA THR A 82 -5.46 12.66 2.58
C THR A 82 -4.13 12.07 3.04
N LEU A 83 -4.02 11.67 4.31
CA LEU A 83 -2.74 11.24 4.85
C LEU A 83 -2.41 9.80 4.47
N LEU A 84 -3.33 8.85 4.63
CA LEU A 84 -3.09 7.43 4.36
C LEU A 84 -3.21 7.13 2.87
N TRP A 85 -4.34 7.46 2.24
CA TRP A 85 -4.58 7.04 0.87
C TRP A 85 -3.74 7.83 -0.15
N ALA A 86 -3.73 9.16 -0.08
CA ALA A 86 -2.91 9.96 -0.99
C ALA A 86 -1.44 10.08 -0.51
N GLY A 87 -1.22 10.65 0.67
CA GLY A 87 0.11 11.02 1.15
C GLY A 87 1.02 9.81 1.41
N PHE A 88 0.52 8.80 2.11
CA PHE A 88 1.32 7.65 2.50
C PHE A 88 1.66 6.76 1.30
N THR A 89 0.79 6.68 0.29
CA THR A 89 1.09 6.05 -1.00
C THR A 89 2.33 6.69 -1.66
N LEU A 90 2.38 8.01 -1.72
CA LEU A 90 3.56 8.73 -2.26
C LEU A 90 4.80 8.51 -1.40
N LEU A 91 4.67 8.57 -0.07
CA LEU A 91 5.77 8.32 0.85
C LEU A 91 6.32 6.90 0.70
N GLN A 92 5.46 5.92 0.53
CA GLN A 92 5.87 4.54 0.28
C GLN A 92 6.63 4.40 -1.05
N GLY A 93 6.13 5.05 -2.10
CA GLY A 93 6.77 5.08 -3.41
C GLY A 93 8.12 5.81 -3.41
N ALA A 94 8.36 6.70 -2.45
CA ALA A 94 9.61 7.46 -2.34
C ALA A 94 10.61 6.85 -1.33
N LEU A 95 10.12 6.36 -0.18
CA LEU A 95 10.94 5.96 0.96
C LEU A 95 10.97 4.44 1.20
N GLY A 96 10.12 3.68 0.51
CA GLY A 96 10.05 2.23 0.64
C GLY A 96 9.03 1.75 1.67
N ASP A 97 9.26 0.56 2.24
CA ASP A 97 8.25 -0.16 3.02
C ASP A 97 8.07 0.35 4.46
N LEU A 98 7.44 1.51 4.61
CA LEU A 98 7.05 2.10 5.90
C LEU A 98 5.84 1.39 6.54
N TRP A 99 4.96 0.81 5.71
CA TRP A 99 3.75 0.13 6.16
C TRP A 99 4.04 -1.09 7.06
N SER A 100 5.17 -1.77 6.79
CA SER A 100 5.63 -2.88 7.64
C SER A 100 5.74 -2.52 9.13
N TRP A 101 5.95 -1.24 9.48
CA TRP A 101 6.03 -0.76 10.86
C TRP A 101 4.71 -0.19 11.40
N LEU A 102 3.95 0.49 10.54
CA LEU A 102 2.75 1.24 10.93
C LEU A 102 1.45 0.45 10.81
N ASN A 103 1.45 -0.75 10.23
CA ASN A 103 0.24 -1.54 10.13
C ASN A 103 -0.38 -1.77 11.53
N PRO A 104 -1.71 -1.60 11.71
CA PRO A 104 -2.36 -1.65 13.01
C PRO A 104 -2.67 -3.08 13.49
N TRP A 105 -2.16 -4.13 12.82
CA TRP A 105 -2.48 -5.53 13.15
C TRP A 105 -1.32 -6.32 13.73
N TYR A 106 -0.07 -6.03 13.36
CA TYR A 106 1.10 -6.81 13.78
C TYR A 106 1.27 -6.83 15.31
N GLY A 107 1.18 -5.66 15.95
CA GLY A 107 1.30 -5.49 17.39
C GLY A 107 0.24 -6.31 18.15
N PRO A 108 -1.05 -6.11 17.88
CA PRO A 108 -2.14 -6.88 18.48
C PRO A 108 -2.02 -8.38 18.23
N TRP A 109 -1.68 -8.79 17.01
CA TRP A 109 -1.46 -10.21 16.69
C TRP A 109 -0.32 -10.79 17.51
N ARG A 110 0.80 -10.06 17.68
CA ARG A 110 1.95 -10.52 18.47
C ARG A 110 1.64 -10.63 19.97
N VAL A 111 0.79 -9.76 20.49
CA VAL A 111 0.30 -9.85 21.88
C VAL A 111 -0.64 -11.04 22.02
N ALA A 112 -1.62 -11.16 21.13
CA ALA A 112 -2.58 -12.26 21.13
C ALA A 112 -1.88 -13.62 20.99
N SER A 113 -0.88 -13.74 20.12
CA SER A 113 -0.17 -15.00 19.93
C SER A 113 0.64 -15.42 21.16
N ARG A 114 1.22 -14.47 21.90
CA ARG A 114 1.90 -14.75 23.18
C ARG A 114 0.93 -15.15 24.28
N VAL A 115 -0.23 -14.49 24.38
CA VAL A 115 -1.22 -14.74 25.44
C VAL A 115 -1.97 -16.05 25.20
N PHE A 116 -2.41 -16.30 23.97
CA PHE A 116 -3.21 -17.47 23.63
C PHE A 116 -2.37 -18.65 23.12
N SER A 117 -1.03 -18.56 23.17
CA SER A 117 -0.11 -19.56 22.62
C SER A 117 -0.46 -19.97 21.19
N LEU A 118 -1.01 -19.03 20.40
CA LEU A 118 -1.28 -19.26 18.98
C LEU A 118 0.08 -19.47 18.31
N ARG A 119 0.29 -20.66 17.71
CA ARG A 119 1.57 -21.04 17.11
C ARG A 119 2.05 -19.95 16.16
N THR A 120 3.24 -19.43 16.45
CA THR A 120 3.92 -18.35 15.73
C THR A 120 4.91 -18.85 14.68
N ASP A 121 4.94 -20.16 14.41
CA ASP A 121 5.98 -20.75 13.58
C ASP A 121 5.84 -20.31 12.11
N GLU A 122 6.84 -19.56 11.62
CA GLU A 122 7.12 -19.30 10.20
C GLU A 122 7.30 -20.61 9.39
N ALA A 123 7.42 -21.76 10.06
CA ALA A 123 7.60 -23.08 9.47
C ALA A 123 6.28 -23.86 9.21
N ASP A 124 5.11 -23.34 9.64
CA ASP A 124 3.82 -23.99 9.40
C ASP A 124 3.41 -23.80 7.92
N PRO A 125 2.96 -24.84 7.19
CA PRO A 125 2.47 -24.69 5.82
C PRO A 125 1.39 -23.60 5.76
N SER A 126 1.47 -22.80 4.70
CA SER A 126 0.57 -21.67 4.44
C SER A 126 -0.89 -22.08 4.66
N ARG A 127 -1.56 -21.42 5.61
CA ARG A 127 -2.97 -21.72 5.97
C ARG A 127 -3.93 -21.12 4.96
N LEU A 128 -3.48 -20.12 4.21
CA LEU A 128 -4.26 -19.55 3.12
C LEU A 128 -4.18 -20.47 1.89
N PRO A 129 -5.33 -20.96 1.37
CA PRO A 129 -5.32 -21.81 0.19
C PRO A 129 -4.62 -21.14 -0.99
N LYS A 130 -3.69 -21.83 -1.66
CA LYS A 130 -2.89 -21.27 -2.76
C LYS A 130 -3.75 -20.73 -3.91
N TRP A 131 -4.91 -21.34 -4.17
CA TRP A 131 -5.85 -20.92 -5.22
C TRP A 131 -6.49 -19.56 -4.95
N LEU A 132 -6.54 -19.14 -3.68
CA LEU A 132 -7.15 -17.87 -3.29
C LEU A 132 -6.27 -16.68 -3.70
N GLY A 133 -4.95 -16.88 -3.84
CA GLY A 133 -4.04 -15.89 -4.40
C GLY A 133 -4.22 -14.50 -3.78
N TYR A 134 -4.50 -13.51 -4.62
CA TYR A 134 -4.79 -12.12 -4.24
C TYR A 134 -6.29 -11.76 -4.29
N TRP A 135 -7.17 -12.74 -4.48
CA TRP A 135 -8.61 -12.49 -4.56
C TRP A 135 -9.22 -11.83 -3.32
N PRO A 136 -8.81 -12.14 -2.07
CA PRO A 136 -9.37 -11.46 -0.91
C PRO A 136 -8.98 -9.98 -0.90
N ALA A 137 -7.72 -9.67 -1.24
CA ALA A 137 -7.27 -8.29 -1.40
C ALA A 137 -8.04 -7.57 -2.53
N PHE A 138 -8.32 -8.26 -3.64
CA PHE A 138 -9.14 -7.73 -4.73
C PHE A 138 -10.55 -7.35 -4.25
N VAL A 139 -11.22 -8.24 -3.54
CA VAL A 139 -12.59 -7.99 -3.05
C VAL A 139 -12.61 -6.85 -2.02
N LEU A 140 -11.65 -6.81 -1.10
CA LEU A 140 -11.55 -5.72 -0.13
C LEU A 140 -11.24 -4.38 -0.80
N PHE A 141 -10.34 -4.36 -1.78
CA PHE A 141 -10.02 -3.16 -2.55
C PHE A 141 -11.21 -2.70 -3.39
N PHE A 142 -11.95 -3.63 -4.00
CA PHE A 142 -13.18 -3.29 -4.72
C PHE A 142 -14.20 -2.63 -3.80
N GLY A 143 -14.41 -3.18 -2.60
CA GLY A 143 -15.29 -2.58 -1.60
C GLY A 143 -14.82 -1.19 -1.15
N PHE A 144 -13.51 -1.01 -0.98
CA PHE A 144 -12.91 0.27 -0.67
C PHE A 144 -13.13 1.30 -1.80
N ALA A 145 -12.80 0.95 -3.05
CA ALA A 145 -12.97 1.82 -4.20
C ALA A 145 -14.45 2.15 -4.46
N TRP A 146 -15.35 1.19 -4.23
CA TRP A 146 -16.78 1.42 -4.29
C TRP A 146 -17.23 2.43 -3.23
N PHE A 147 -16.78 2.26 -1.97
CA PHE A 147 -17.10 3.21 -0.91
C PHE A 147 -16.54 4.61 -1.20
N GLU A 148 -15.31 4.71 -1.69
CA GLU A 148 -14.67 5.98 -2.04
C GLU A 148 -15.40 6.71 -3.19
N LEU A 149 -15.79 5.99 -4.24
CA LEU A 149 -16.21 6.60 -5.50
C LEU A 149 -17.73 6.65 -5.71
N ILE A 150 -18.49 5.78 -5.05
CA ILE A 150 -19.92 5.58 -5.31
C ILE A 150 -20.77 5.92 -4.08
N ASP A 151 -20.22 5.84 -2.87
CA ASP A 151 -20.98 6.25 -1.69
C ASP A 151 -21.35 7.74 -1.79
N PRO A 152 -22.59 8.16 -1.43
CA PRO A 152 -22.97 9.56 -1.47
C PRO A 152 -22.25 10.46 -0.46
N ALA A 153 -21.71 9.88 0.62
CA ALA A 153 -21.06 10.62 1.70
C ALA A 153 -19.84 9.85 2.25
N PRO A 154 -18.79 9.62 1.44
CA PRO A 154 -17.60 8.89 1.86
C PRO A 154 -16.79 9.63 2.92
N ASP A 155 -16.96 10.95 2.98
CA ASP A 155 -16.33 11.84 3.96
C ASP A 155 -17.12 11.94 5.27
N ASP A 156 -18.33 11.38 5.36
CA ASP A 156 -19.08 11.37 6.63
C ASP A 156 -18.30 10.58 7.68
N PRO A 157 -17.90 11.23 8.80
CA PRO A 157 -17.01 10.59 9.77
C PRO A 157 -17.61 9.33 10.42
N SER A 158 -18.93 9.27 10.58
CA SER A 158 -19.60 8.15 11.25
C SER A 158 -19.69 6.93 10.36
N ARG A 159 -20.04 7.13 9.08
CA ARG A 159 -20.04 6.07 8.05
C ARG A 159 -18.64 5.52 7.84
N LEU A 160 -17.66 6.43 7.70
CA LEU A 160 -16.26 6.06 7.51
C LEU A 160 -15.70 5.32 8.73
N ALA A 161 -16.04 5.73 9.95
CA ALA A 161 -15.61 5.02 11.17
C ALA A 161 -16.16 3.60 11.21
N PHE A 162 -17.43 3.41 10.84
CA PHE A 162 -18.03 2.08 10.80
C PHE A 162 -17.38 1.19 9.73
N ALA A 163 -17.19 1.73 8.51
CA ALA A 163 -16.53 1.02 7.42
C ALA A 163 -15.09 0.64 7.77
N ALA A 164 -14.29 1.58 8.28
CA ALA A 164 -12.92 1.35 8.70
C ALA A 164 -12.83 0.36 9.88
N GLY A 165 -13.75 0.45 10.85
CA GLY A 165 -13.84 -0.47 11.99
C GLY A 165 -14.15 -1.91 11.55
N ILE A 166 -15.17 -2.09 10.69
CA ILE A 166 -15.49 -3.41 10.11
C ILE A 166 -14.29 -3.95 9.33
N TYR A 167 -13.69 -3.13 8.49
CA TYR A 167 -12.52 -3.49 7.72
C TYR A 167 -11.38 -4.00 8.61
N TRP A 168 -11.07 -3.28 9.67
CA TRP A 168 -10.04 -3.67 10.63
C TRP A 168 -10.38 -4.99 11.33
N LEU A 169 -11.64 -5.14 11.79
CA LEU A 169 -12.11 -6.33 12.49
C LEU A 169 -12.07 -7.58 11.61
N LEU A 170 -12.57 -7.49 10.38
CA LEU A 170 -12.55 -8.59 9.41
C LEU A 170 -11.12 -9.00 9.07
N SER A 171 -10.24 -8.02 8.85
CA SER A 171 -8.82 -8.27 8.57
C SER A 171 -8.12 -8.92 9.77
N PHE A 172 -8.41 -8.46 10.99
CA PHE A 172 -7.82 -9.02 12.20
C PHE A 172 -8.33 -10.45 12.47
N ALA A 173 -9.63 -10.71 12.27
CA ALA A 173 -10.19 -12.05 12.38
C ALA A 173 -9.53 -13.01 11.37
N ALA A 174 -9.33 -12.57 10.13
CA ALA A 174 -8.62 -13.35 9.12
C ALA A 174 -7.15 -13.61 9.50
N ILE A 175 -6.46 -12.63 10.11
CA ILE A 175 -5.11 -12.79 10.65
C ILE A 175 -5.07 -13.85 11.77
N CYS A 176 -6.06 -13.88 12.65
CA CYS A 176 -6.15 -14.89 13.70
C CYS A 176 -6.36 -16.32 13.15
N VAL A 177 -7.11 -16.46 12.04
CA VAL A 177 -7.40 -17.76 11.41
C VAL A 177 -6.24 -18.23 10.52
N PHE A 178 -5.82 -17.40 9.56
CA PHE A 178 -4.85 -17.76 8.53
C PHE A 178 -3.40 -17.42 8.90
N GLY A 179 -3.19 -16.66 9.99
CA GLY A 179 -1.88 -16.15 10.37
C GLY A 179 -1.58 -14.78 9.75
N TYR A 180 -0.76 -14.00 10.46
CA TYR A 180 -0.41 -12.63 10.06
C TYR A 180 0.31 -12.59 8.71
N GLU A 181 1.34 -13.42 8.53
CA GLU A 181 2.17 -13.34 7.32
C GLU A 181 1.41 -13.67 6.04
N ASP A 182 0.59 -14.72 6.09
CA ASP A 182 -0.18 -15.18 4.96
C ASP A 182 -1.29 -14.20 4.58
N TRP A 183 -2.05 -13.71 5.55
CA TRP A 183 -3.11 -12.75 5.30
C TRP A 183 -2.54 -11.40 4.86
N SER A 184 -1.55 -10.85 5.55
CA SER A 184 -0.99 -9.54 5.17
C SER A 184 -0.37 -9.54 3.78
N ARG A 185 0.28 -10.64 3.35
CA ARG A 185 0.93 -10.68 2.02
C ARG A 185 -0.04 -10.81 0.84
N ARG A 186 -1.25 -11.34 1.06
CA ARG A 186 -2.13 -11.82 -0.01
C ARG A 186 -3.59 -11.39 0.13
N GLY A 187 -4.08 -11.32 1.36
CA GLY A 187 -5.48 -10.98 1.65
C GLY A 187 -5.71 -9.52 2.01
N GLU A 188 -4.76 -8.85 2.66
CA GLU A 188 -4.92 -7.48 3.13
C GLU A 188 -4.59 -6.47 2.00
N PHE A 189 -5.59 -5.69 1.56
CA PHE A 189 -5.47 -4.91 0.34
C PHE A 189 -4.48 -3.74 0.42
N LEU A 190 -4.40 -3.03 1.55
CA LEU A 190 -3.44 -1.94 1.75
C LEU A 190 -2.02 -2.50 1.69
N THR A 191 -1.71 -3.57 2.43
CA THR A 191 -0.39 -4.20 2.36
C THR A 191 -0.06 -4.66 0.94
N VAL A 192 -1.01 -5.24 0.21
CA VAL A 192 -0.81 -5.68 -1.18
C VAL A 192 -0.55 -4.49 -2.10
N PHE A 193 -1.39 -3.46 -2.05
CA PHE A 193 -1.26 -2.23 -2.82
C PHE A 193 0.07 -1.54 -2.55
N PHE A 194 0.38 -1.31 -1.28
CA PHE A 194 1.63 -0.73 -0.82
C PHE A 194 2.84 -1.57 -1.25
N SER A 195 2.78 -2.90 -1.15
CA SER A 195 3.86 -3.78 -1.63
C SER A 195 4.10 -3.66 -3.14
N MET A 196 3.10 -3.27 -3.92
CA MET A 196 3.26 -2.97 -5.34
C MET A 196 3.89 -1.59 -5.55
N VAL A 197 3.47 -0.58 -4.78
CA VAL A 197 4.00 0.80 -4.83
C VAL A 197 5.48 0.86 -4.40
N VAL A 198 5.89 0.12 -3.37
CA VAL A 198 7.30 0.05 -2.91
C VAL A 198 8.26 -0.41 -4.00
N ARG A 199 7.79 -1.12 -5.03
CA ARG A 199 8.67 -1.57 -6.13
C ARG A 199 9.24 -0.40 -6.92
N PHE A 200 8.60 0.76 -6.86
CA PHE A 200 9.09 2.01 -7.46
C PHE A 200 10.08 2.75 -6.56
N ALA A 201 10.19 2.40 -5.27
CA ALA A 201 11.00 3.14 -4.32
C ALA A 201 12.51 3.03 -4.58
N PRO A 202 13.23 4.17 -4.55
CA PRO A 202 14.69 4.18 -4.51
C PRO A 202 15.24 3.50 -3.24
N LEU A 203 14.58 3.74 -2.10
CA LEU A 203 14.94 3.16 -0.81
C LEU A 203 14.34 1.77 -0.63
N GLN A 204 15.19 0.79 -0.35
CA GLN A 204 14.86 -0.63 -0.36
C GLN A 204 15.40 -1.31 0.87
N ARG A 205 14.56 -2.05 1.59
CA ARG A 205 14.97 -2.84 2.74
C ARG A 205 15.04 -4.32 2.37
N GLU A 206 16.19 -4.95 2.60
CA GLU A 206 16.41 -6.38 2.38
C GLU A 206 17.16 -6.97 3.58
N LYS A 207 16.60 -8.01 4.22
CA LYS A 207 17.20 -8.72 5.35
C LYS A 207 17.74 -7.80 6.46
N GLY A 208 16.97 -6.76 6.80
CA GLY A 208 17.36 -5.78 7.83
C GLY A 208 18.40 -4.75 7.39
N ARG A 209 18.83 -4.72 6.13
CA ARG A 209 19.73 -3.69 5.60
C ARG A 209 19.00 -2.78 4.62
N LEU A 210 19.28 -1.48 4.72
CA LEU A 210 18.75 -0.48 3.80
C LEU A 210 19.70 -0.31 2.61
N HIS A 211 19.12 -0.27 1.41
CA HIS A 211 19.80 -0.08 0.15
C HIS A 211 19.17 1.11 -0.57
N LEU A 212 20.00 1.94 -1.18
CA LEU A 212 19.56 3.00 -2.09
C LEU A 212 19.87 2.55 -3.52
N GLY A 213 18.82 2.36 -4.32
CA GLY A 213 18.88 2.03 -5.73
C GLY A 213 18.13 3.04 -6.57
N TRP A 214 18.09 2.80 -7.88
CA TRP A 214 17.31 3.64 -8.78
C TRP A 214 15.80 3.36 -8.67
N PRO A 215 14.92 4.37 -8.86
CA PRO A 215 13.48 4.20 -8.73
C PRO A 215 12.90 3.21 -9.76
N GLY A 216 12.28 2.13 -9.30
CA GLY A 216 11.74 1.08 -10.20
C GLY A 216 12.74 0.00 -10.60
N ALA A 217 14.00 0.06 -10.13
CA ALA A 217 15.01 -0.98 -10.41
C ALA A 217 14.56 -2.39 -10.00
N LYS A 218 13.73 -2.51 -8.94
CA LYS A 218 13.17 -3.79 -8.47
C LYS A 218 12.23 -4.45 -9.47
N LEU A 219 11.62 -3.69 -10.37
CA LEU A 219 10.71 -4.23 -11.38
C LEU A 219 11.45 -5.07 -12.42
N LEU A 220 12.73 -4.76 -12.67
CA LEU A 220 13.57 -5.52 -13.63
C LEU A 220 13.83 -6.96 -13.21
N SER A 221 13.66 -7.28 -11.92
CA SER A 221 13.83 -8.63 -11.36
C SER A 221 12.55 -9.16 -10.72
N ALA A 222 11.41 -8.48 -10.91
CA ALA A 222 10.16 -8.91 -10.33
C ALA A 222 9.64 -10.15 -11.05
N SER A 223 9.26 -11.18 -10.29
CA SER A 223 8.55 -12.34 -10.84
C SER A 223 7.18 -11.91 -11.37
N SER A 224 6.72 -12.57 -12.43
CA SER A 224 5.37 -12.40 -12.96
C SER A 224 4.33 -12.60 -11.85
N LEU A 225 3.37 -11.68 -11.78
CA LEU A 225 2.26 -11.80 -10.85
C LEU A 225 1.31 -12.93 -11.30
N PRO A 226 0.69 -13.66 -10.37
CA PRO A 226 -0.39 -14.58 -10.70
C PRO A 226 -1.59 -13.79 -11.24
N ALA A 227 -2.51 -14.46 -11.95
CA ALA A 227 -3.68 -13.82 -12.56
C ALA A 227 -4.49 -12.95 -11.58
N SER A 228 -4.66 -13.39 -10.33
CA SER A 228 -5.34 -12.61 -9.29
C SER A 228 -4.60 -11.31 -8.93
N GLY A 229 -3.26 -11.31 -8.96
CA GLY A 229 -2.45 -10.13 -8.70
C GLY A 229 -2.50 -9.13 -9.86
N THR A 230 -2.55 -9.63 -11.10
CA THR A 230 -2.81 -8.79 -12.28
C THR A 230 -4.20 -8.18 -12.23
N ALA A 231 -5.23 -8.95 -11.86
CA ALA A 231 -6.59 -8.44 -11.70
C ALA A 231 -6.66 -7.33 -10.63
N PHE A 232 -5.97 -7.49 -9.50
CA PHE A 232 -5.84 -6.46 -8.48
C PHE A 232 -5.23 -5.17 -9.02
N LEU A 233 -4.13 -5.27 -9.77
CA LEU A 233 -3.48 -4.10 -10.39
C LEU A 233 -4.39 -3.40 -11.39
N LEU A 234 -5.06 -4.17 -12.25
CA LEU A 234 -6.00 -3.61 -13.23
C LEU A 234 -7.14 -2.88 -12.53
N LEU A 235 -7.66 -3.45 -11.44
CA LEU A 235 -8.70 -2.81 -10.64
C LEU A 235 -8.20 -1.49 -10.02
N ALA A 236 -7.01 -1.48 -9.41
CA ALA A 236 -6.41 -0.28 -8.83
C ALA A 236 -6.14 0.83 -9.87
N LEU A 237 -5.68 0.46 -11.08
CA LEU A 237 -5.50 1.43 -12.15
C LEU A 237 -6.85 1.94 -12.68
N SER A 238 -7.86 1.06 -12.76
CA SER A 238 -9.19 1.42 -13.23
C SER A 238 -9.91 2.36 -12.27
N SER A 239 -9.77 2.19 -10.95
CA SER A 239 -10.43 3.03 -9.96
C SER A 239 -9.93 4.47 -10.02
N VAL A 240 -8.61 4.68 -10.10
CA VAL A 240 -8.02 6.02 -10.23
C VAL A 240 -8.34 6.64 -11.59
N SER A 241 -8.37 5.83 -12.66
CA SER A 241 -8.77 6.32 -13.98
C SER A 241 -10.23 6.78 -13.99
N PHE A 242 -11.11 6.03 -13.32
CA PHE A 242 -12.51 6.39 -13.15
C PHE A 242 -12.68 7.65 -12.29
N ASP A 243 -11.95 7.78 -11.18
CA ASP A 243 -11.95 8.99 -10.35
C ASP A 243 -11.56 10.24 -11.16
N GLY A 244 -10.55 10.12 -12.03
CA GLY A 244 -10.17 11.20 -12.94
C GLY A 244 -11.26 11.52 -13.96
N LEU A 245 -11.89 10.50 -14.55
CA LEU A 245 -12.94 10.65 -15.56
C LEU A 245 -14.22 11.27 -14.98
N SER A 246 -14.64 10.84 -13.78
CA SER A 246 -15.88 11.29 -13.13
C SER A 246 -15.86 12.77 -12.79
N LYS A 247 -14.66 13.35 -12.66
CA LYS A 247 -14.42 14.79 -12.40
C LYS A 247 -14.38 15.64 -13.66
N THR A 248 -14.58 15.06 -14.86
CA THR A 248 -14.57 15.81 -16.12
C THR A 248 -15.95 16.36 -16.49
N PHE A 249 -15.98 17.49 -17.20
CA PHE A 249 -17.23 18.10 -17.70
C PHE A 249 -18.05 17.21 -18.65
N PHE A 250 -17.43 16.21 -19.28
CA PHE A 250 -18.16 15.27 -20.13
C PHE A 250 -19.05 14.32 -19.31
N TRP A 251 -18.67 14.07 -18.06
CA TRP A 251 -19.35 13.12 -17.17
C TRP A 251 -20.41 13.77 -16.28
N LEU A 252 -20.18 15.02 -15.86
CA LEU A 252 -21.14 15.84 -15.08
C LEU A 252 -22.30 16.35 -15.96
#